data_AF-A0A529VIQ6-F1
#
_entry.id   AF-A0A529VIQ6-F1
#
_cell.length_a   1.000
_cell.length_b   1.000
_cell.length_c   1.000
_cell.angle_alpha   90.00
_cell.angle_beta   90.00
_cell.angle_gamma   90.00
#
_symmetry.space_group_name_H-M   'P 1'
#
loop_
_entity.id
_entity.type
_entity.pdbx_description
1 polymer ?
#
loop_
_entity_poly.entity_id
_entity_poly.type
_entity_poly.pdbx_seq_one_letter_code
_entity_poly.pdbx_strand_id
1 'polypeptide(L)'
;RYIDWTPFFQTWELKGRYPKILDDEDQGPAARQLFEDAQAMLAKIIAEKWFAPKGVIGFWPANTAGDDIRLFTDEARSHELATFFT
;
A
#
# COMPACT_ATOMS: atom_id res chain seq x y z
N ARG A 1 10.53 -5.54 -0.06
CA ARG A 1 10.68 -4.20 0.57
C ARG A 1 9.54 -3.33 0.03
N TYR A 2 8.93 -2.42 0.80
CA TYR A 2 7.65 -1.70 0.58
C TYR A 2 6.37 -2.32 1.19
N ILE A 3 6.43 -3.50 1.81
CA ILE A 3 5.28 -4.03 2.57
C ILE A 3 5.36 -3.48 3.99
N ASP A 4 4.31 -2.79 4.45
CA ASP A 4 4.05 -2.60 5.88
C ASP A 4 3.40 -3.88 6.42
N TRP A 5 4.10 -4.58 7.30
CA TRP A 5 3.66 -5.84 7.89
C TRP A 5 2.75 -5.65 9.11
N THR A 6 2.61 -4.42 9.62
CA THR A 6 1.77 -4.17 10.80
C THR A 6 0.31 -4.56 10.57
N PRO A 7 -0.37 -4.16 9.47
CA PRO A 7 -1.74 -4.59 9.20
C PRO A 7 -1.88 -6.11 8.97
N PHE A 8 -0.83 -6.75 8.45
CA PHE A 8 -0.82 -8.21 8.28
C PHE A 8 -0.93 -8.91 9.64
N PHE A 9 -0.10 -8.56 10.63
CA PHE A 9 -0.21 -9.15 11.98
C PHE A 9 -1.54 -8.84 12.66
N GLN A 10 -2.07 -7.63 12.47
CA GLN A 10 -3.38 -7.25 13.01
C GLN A 10 -4.52 -8.09 12.44
N THR A 11 -4.43 -8.48 11.17
CA THR A 11 -5.40 -9.39 10.52
C THR A 11 -5.39 -10.78 11.17
N TRP A 12 -4.26 -11.18 11.75
CA TRP A 12 -4.09 -12.40 12.53
C TRP A 12 -4.28 -12.17 14.04
N GLU A 13 -4.89 -11.05 14.43
CA GLU A 13 -5.19 -10.66 15.82
C GLU A 13 -3.95 -10.47 16.73
N LEU A 14 -2.76 -10.40 16.15
CA LEU A 14 -1.52 -10.14 16.86
C LEU A 14 -1.34 -8.63 17.05
N LYS A 15 -1.34 -8.18 18.31
CA LYS A 15 -1.30 -6.76 18.66
C LYS A 15 0.15 -6.27 18.73
N GLY A 16 0.46 -5.22 17.97
CA GLY A 16 1.78 -4.60 17.99
C GLY A 16 2.12 -3.95 16.67
N ARG A 17 3.31 -3.36 16.58
CA ARG A 17 3.86 -2.81 15.33
C ARG A 17 5.04 -3.64 14.88
N TYR A 18 5.14 -3.89 13.58
CA TYR A 18 6.34 -4.49 13.01
C TYR A 18 7.51 -3.48 13.01
N PRO A 19 8.77 -3.89 13.27
CA PRO A 19 9.20 -5.25 13.63
C PRO A 19 9.10 -5.58 15.12
N LYS A 20 8.76 -4.63 16.01
CA LYS A 20 8.78 -4.81 17.47
C LYS A 20 7.95 -6.00 17.98
N ILE A 21 6.84 -6.33 17.31
CA ILE A 21 6.00 -7.48 17.67
C ILE A 21 6.74 -8.83 17.61
N LEU A 22 7.85 -8.92 16.86
CA LEU A 22 8.63 -10.15 16.77
C LEU A 22 9.40 -10.47 18.06
N ASP A 23 9.70 -9.43 18.84
CA ASP A 23 10.42 -9.51 20.12
C ASP A 23 9.46 -9.44 21.33
N ASP A 24 8.15 -9.48 21.08
CA ASP A 24 7.13 -9.48 22.13
C ASP A 24 7.22 -10.76 22.98
N GLU A 25 7.13 -10.64 24.31
CA GLU A 25 7.32 -11.77 25.23
C GLU A 25 6.23 -12.83 25.07
N ASP A 26 4.97 -12.42 24.88
CA ASP A 26 3.83 -13.32 24.83
C ASP A 26 3.57 -13.82 23.40
N GLN A 27 3.66 -12.93 22.41
CA GLN A 27 3.23 -13.19 21.04
C GLN A 27 4.39 -13.35 20.05
N GLY A 28 5.62 -12.97 20.42
CA GLY A 28 6.78 -12.97 19.54
C GLY A 28 7.09 -14.31 18.87
N PRO A 29 7.00 -15.46 19.56
CA PRO A 29 7.16 -16.77 18.93
C PRO A 29 6.15 -17.03 17.81
N ALA A 30 4.86 -16.74 18.05
CA ALA A 30 3.81 -16.91 17.04
C ALA A 30 3.98 -15.90 15.88
N ALA A 31 4.33 -14.66 16.18
CA ALA A 31 4.57 -13.62 15.18
C ALA A 31 5.75 -13.97 14.26
N ARG A 32 6.86 -14.51 14.80
CA ARG A 32 8.01 -14.96 14.01
C ARG A 32 7.64 -16.12 13.09
N GLN A 33 6.95 -17.13 13.60
CA GLN A 33 6.50 -18.27 12.79
C GLN A 33 5.60 -17.81 11.63
N LEU A 34 4.58 -17.00 11.94
CA LEU A 34 3.67 -16.47 10.93
C LEU A 34 4.41 -15.62 9.88
N PHE A 35 5.41 -14.84 10.30
CA PHE A 35 6.23 -14.05 9.39
C PHE A 35 7.05 -14.92 8.45
N GLU A 36 7.71 -15.97 8.98
CA GLU A 36 8.50 -16.91 8.19
C GLU A 36 7.64 -17.62 7.14
N ASP A 37 6.45 -18.08 7.53
CA ASP A 37 5.50 -18.72 6.61
C ASP A 37 5.03 -17.75 5.52
N ALA A 38 4.76 -16.49 5.87
CA ALA A 38 4.39 -15.46 4.91
C ALA A 38 5.54 -15.12 3.93
N GLN A 39 6.79 -15.08 4.41
CA GLN A 39 7.96 -14.89 3.53
C GLN A 39 8.12 -16.06 2.56
N ALA A 40 7.97 -17.30 3.03
CA ALA A 40 8.06 -18.50 2.20
C ALA A 40 6.97 -18.52 1.12
N MET A 41 5.73 -18.17 1.49
CA MET A 41 4.63 -18.08 0.55
C MET A 41 4.85 -16.96 -0.48
N LEU A 42 5.31 -15.78 -0.05
CA LEU A 42 5.63 -14.67 -0.95
C LEU A 42 6.73 -15.05 -1.95
N ALA A 43 7.77 -15.77 -1.49
CA ALA A 43 8.82 -16.28 -2.36
C ALA A 43 8.25 -17.25 -3.42
N LYS A 44 7.33 -18.14 -3.04
CA LYS A 44 6.65 -19.05 -3.97
C LYS A 44 5.80 -18.30 -4.99
N ILE A 45 4.98 -17.35 -4.55
CA ILE A 45 4.15 -16.50 -5.42
C ILE A 45 5.00 -15.81 -6.50
N ILE A 46 6.17 -15.30 -6.11
CA ILE A 46 7.10 -14.63 -7.02
C ILE A 46 7.74 -15.64 -7.98
N ALA A 47 8.28 -16.75 -7.46
CA ALA A 47 8.99 -17.75 -8.26
C ALA A 47 8.09 -18.38 -9.32
N GLU A 48 6.84 -18.68 -8.93
CA GLU A 48 5.86 -19.32 -9.81
C GLU A 48 4.97 -18.32 -10.57
N LYS A 49 5.21 -17.01 -10.41
CA LYS A 49 4.48 -15.93 -11.09
C LYS A 49 2.96 -16.00 -10.92
N TRP A 50 2.49 -16.40 -9.74
CA TRP A 50 1.06 -16.48 -9.43
C TRP A 50 0.38 -15.12 -9.43
N PHE A 51 1.14 -14.04 -9.21
CA PHE A 51 0.62 -12.69 -9.14
C PHE A 51 1.55 -11.69 -9.85
N ALA A 52 0.96 -10.75 -10.58
CA ALA A 52 1.65 -9.72 -11.33
C ALA A 52 1.03 -8.35 -11.02
N PRO A 53 1.58 -7.60 -10.03
CA PRO A 53 1.09 -6.26 -9.69
C PRO A 53 1.16 -5.33 -10.91
N LYS A 54 0.08 -4.58 -11.15
CA LYS A 54 0.00 -3.55 -12.21
C LYS A 54 -0.32 -2.21 -11.58
N GLY A 55 0.26 -1.14 -12.11
CA GLY A 55 0.02 0.23 -11.66
C GLY A 55 0.16 1.21 -12.82
N VAL A 56 -0.57 2.32 -12.75
CA VAL A 56 -0.49 3.45 -13.67
C VAL A 56 -0.43 4.73 -12.84
N ILE A 57 0.38 5.69 -13.28
CA ILE A 57 0.50 7.01 -12.68
C ILE A 57 0.41 8.05 -13.79
N GLY A 58 -0.23 9.18 -13.49
CA GLY A 58 -0.32 10.32 -14.39
C GLY A 58 -0.26 11.63 -13.60
N PHE A 59 0.19 12.67 -14.28
CA PHE A 59 0.28 14.03 -13.76
C PHE A 59 -0.46 14.95 -14.71
N TRP A 60 -1.29 15.83 -14.16
CA TRP A 60 -2.08 16.80 -14.90
C TRP A 60 -1.93 18.19 -14.31
N PRO A 61 -1.95 19.25 -15.14
CA PRO A 61 -2.07 20.61 -14.66
C PRO A 61 -3.37 20.77 -13.87
N ALA A 62 -3.31 21.46 -12.73
CA ALA A 62 -4.44 21.58 -11.82
C ALA A 62 -4.53 22.95 -11.16
N ASN A 63 -5.76 23.36 -10.81
CA ASN A 63 -6.05 24.53 -9.97
C ASN A 63 -7.12 24.19 -8.93
N THR A 64 -7.03 24.84 -7.76
CA THR A 64 -8.13 24.88 -6.79
C THR A 64 -9.34 25.63 -7.37
N ALA A 65 -10.53 25.15 -7.08
CA ALA A 65 -11.81 25.79 -7.37
C ALA A 65 -12.71 25.71 -6.14
N GLY A 66 -12.59 26.69 -5.23
CA GLY A 66 -13.22 26.59 -3.91
C GLY A 66 -12.57 25.48 -3.10
N ASP A 67 -13.36 24.50 -2.67
CA ASP A 67 -12.89 23.31 -1.95
C ASP A 67 -12.57 22.14 -2.91
N ASP A 68 -12.71 22.32 -4.23
CA ASP A 68 -12.44 21.28 -5.22
C ASP A 68 -11.11 21.50 -5.96
N ILE A 69 -10.69 20.49 -6.73
CA ILE A 69 -9.50 20.54 -7.61
C ILE A 69 -9.93 20.27 -9.05
N ARG A 70 -9.69 21.22 -9.95
CA ARG A 70 -9.90 21.06 -11.40
C ARG A 70 -8.61 20.63 -12.08
N LEU A 71 -8.70 19.64 -12.94
CA LEU A 71 -7.63 19.16 -13.81
C LEU A 71 -7.85 19.66 -15.23
N PHE A 72 -6.76 19.86 -15.97
CA PHE A 72 -6.79 20.31 -17.35
C PHE A 72 -6.09 19.32 -18.29
N THR A 73 -6.42 19.39 -19.58
CA THR A 73 -5.81 18.52 -20.61
C THR A 73 -4.34 18.85 -20.87
N ASP A 74 -3.95 20.11 -20.63
CA ASP A 74 -2.61 20.64 -20.88
C ASP A 74 -2.36 21.93 -20.07
N GLU A 75 -1.14 22.45 -20.16
CA GLU A 75 -0.70 23.63 -19.39
C GLU A 75 -1.37 24.94 -19.83
N ALA A 76 -2.05 24.98 -20.98
CA ALA A 76 -2.83 26.16 -21.38
C ALA A 76 -4.09 26.33 -20.53
N ARG A 77 -4.53 25.26 -19.84
CA ARG A 77 -5.65 25.27 -18.89
C ARG A 77 -6.96 25.83 -19.47
N SER A 78 -7.13 25.66 -20.78
CA SER A 78 -8.30 26.13 -21.52
C SER A 78 -9.41 25.08 -21.57
N HIS A 79 -9.05 23.80 -21.46
CA HIS A 79 -9.97 22.68 -21.49
C HIS A 79 -9.85 21.88 -20.20
N GLU A 80 -10.94 21.85 -19.43
CA GLU A 80 -11.04 21.05 -18.22
C GLU A 80 -11.13 19.57 -18.59
N LEU A 81 -10.38 18.74 -17.85
CA LEU A 81 -10.35 17.29 -17.99
C LEU A 81 -11.29 16.62 -16.98
N ALA A 82 -11.21 17.01 -15.72
CA ALA A 82 -11.97 16.44 -14.62
C ALA A 82 -11.95 17.36 -13.39
N THR A 83 -12.86 17.13 -12.45
CA THR A 83 -12.86 17.77 -11.12
C THR A 83 -12.81 16.70 -10.05
N PHE A 84 -11.89 16.83 -9.11
CA PHE A 84 -11.89 16.07 -7.85
C PHE A 84 -12.52 16.90 -6.76
N PHE A 85 -13.57 16.35 -6.16
CA PHE A 85 -14.26 16.96 -5.02
C PHE A 85 -13.55 16.55 -3.73
N THR A 86 -13.25 17.50 -2.85
CA THR A 86 -12.60 17.23 -1.55
C THR A 86 -13.49 17.55 -0.36
#